data_AF-A0A350BL00-F1
#
_entry.id   AF-A0A350BL00-F1
#
_cell.length_a   1.000
_cell.length_b   1.000
_cell.length_c   1.000
_cell.angle_alpha   90.00
_cell.angle_beta   90.00
_cell.angle_gamma   90.00
#
_symmetry.space_group_name_H-M   'P 1'
#
loop_
_entity.id
_entity.type
_entity.pdbx_description
1 polymer ?
#
loop_
_entity_poly.entity_id
_entity_poly.type
_entity_poly.pdbx_seq_one_letter_code
_entity_poly.pdbx_strand_id
1 'polypeptide(L)'
;LWYVNDNDTQSPGKLYEYFAAGAPIMASVVEGYTKQQILESQAAFCVPLLDVAAHETTLLHLLKLHDAGTLPRVSSEFAERFERLKLTGELARQLESMMDFDRGEIIRVQENAR
;
A
#
# COMPACT_ATOMS: atom_id res chain seq x y z
N LEU A 1 -7.19 9.81 -9.23
CA LEU A 1 -8.21 8.85 -8.71
C LEU A 1 -8.71 9.34 -7.36
N TRP A 2 -9.96 9.08 -6.98
CA TRP A 2 -10.49 9.42 -5.64
C TRP A 2 -10.64 8.15 -4.79
N TYR A 3 -10.06 8.16 -3.60
CA TYR A 3 -10.13 7.08 -2.61
C TYR A 3 -10.78 7.60 -1.32
N VAL A 4 -11.79 6.90 -0.81
CA VAL A 4 -12.48 7.27 0.42
C VAL A 4 -12.60 6.03 1.31
N ASN A 5 -12.19 6.15 2.57
CA ASN A 5 -12.38 5.10 3.55
C ASN A 5 -12.54 5.70 4.96
N ASP A 6 -13.58 5.31 5.68
CA ASP A 6 -13.91 5.82 7.03
C ASP A 6 -13.42 4.90 8.16
N ASN A 7 -12.71 3.83 7.82
CA ASN A 7 -12.11 2.88 8.75
C ASN A 7 -10.68 2.52 8.32
N ASP A 8 -9.92 1.88 9.21
CA ASP A 8 -8.56 1.37 8.94
C ASP A 8 -8.43 -0.13 9.28
N THR A 9 -9.54 -0.87 9.27
CA THR A 9 -9.57 -2.30 9.65
C THR A 9 -9.60 -3.24 8.45
N GLN A 10 -9.77 -2.71 7.23
CA GLN A 10 -9.88 -3.50 6.01
C GLN A 10 -8.66 -3.31 5.13
N SER A 11 -8.19 -4.41 4.51
CA SER A 11 -7.14 -4.33 3.50
C SER A 11 -7.66 -3.60 2.26
N PRO A 12 -7.01 -2.52 1.81
CA PRO A 12 -7.56 -1.65 0.78
C PRO A 12 -7.18 -2.19 -0.61
N GLY A 13 -7.81 -3.29 -1.07
CA GLY A 13 -7.47 -3.90 -2.36
C GLY A 13 -7.44 -2.91 -3.54
N LYS A 14 -8.43 -1.99 -3.59
CA LYS A 14 -8.48 -0.90 -4.57
C LYS A 14 -7.32 0.09 -4.49
N LEU A 15 -6.74 0.30 -3.30
CA LEU A 15 -5.61 1.20 -3.15
C LEU A 15 -4.39 0.69 -3.91
N TYR A 16 -4.14 -0.62 -3.90
CA TYR A 16 -3.02 -1.21 -4.63
C TYR A 16 -3.23 -1.13 -6.15
N GLU A 17 -4.47 -1.24 -6.63
CA GLU A 17 -4.80 -0.97 -8.03
C GLU A 17 -4.48 0.49 -8.41
N TYR A 18 -4.74 1.43 -7.51
CA TYR A 18 -4.47 2.86 -7.75
C TYR A 18 -2.98 3.14 -7.78
N PHE A 19 -2.19 2.50 -6.92
CA PHE A 19 -0.73 2.57 -6.98
C PHE A 19 -0.19 2.04 -8.32
N ALA A 20 -0.68 0.87 -8.76
CA ALA A 20 -0.28 0.28 -10.02
C ALA A 20 -0.69 1.12 -11.25
N ALA A 21 -1.78 1.89 -11.17
CA ALA A 21 -2.20 2.80 -12.22
C ALA A 21 -1.24 4.00 -12.42
N GLY A 22 -0.34 4.27 -11.46
CA GLY A 22 0.65 5.36 -11.56
C GLY A 22 0.06 6.77 -11.48
N ALA A 23 -1.26 6.89 -11.30
CA ALA A 23 -1.98 8.16 -11.25
C ALA A 23 -2.02 8.71 -9.81
N PRO A 24 -2.09 10.03 -9.63
CA PRO A 24 -2.18 10.61 -8.31
C PRO A 24 -3.49 10.25 -7.61
N ILE A 25 -3.41 10.12 -6.28
CA ILE A 25 -4.53 9.74 -5.42
C ILE A 25 -4.97 10.96 -4.62
N MET A 26 -6.20 11.41 -4.84
CA MET A 26 -6.90 12.25 -3.86
C MET A 26 -7.57 11.31 -2.87
N ALA A 27 -7.27 11.45 -1.58
CA ALA A 27 -7.73 10.53 -0.55
C ALA A 27 -8.46 11.24 0.58
N SER A 28 -9.58 10.67 1.00
CA SER A 28 -10.30 11.08 2.22
C SER A 28 -10.36 9.86 3.13
N VAL A 29 -9.37 9.74 4.01
CA VAL A 29 -9.16 8.55 4.84
C VAL A 29 -8.92 8.94 6.29
N VAL A 30 -9.35 8.08 7.22
CA VAL A 30 -9.01 8.21 8.64
C VAL A 30 -7.50 8.06 8.88
N GLU A 31 -7.02 8.53 10.03
CA GLU A 31 -5.64 8.26 10.46
C GLU A 31 -5.41 6.77 10.60
N GLY A 32 -4.23 6.31 10.17
CA GLY A 32 -3.90 4.89 10.20
C GLY A 32 -2.94 4.45 9.11
N TYR A 33 -2.80 3.14 8.98
CA TYR A 33 -1.87 2.50 8.05
C TYR A 33 -2.19 2.85 6.60
N THR A 34 -3.48 2.85 6.22
CA THR A 34 -3.90 3.20 4.86
C THR A 34 -3.43 4.61 4.48
N LYS A 35 -3.61 5.58 5.37
CA LYS A 35 -3.20 6.97 5.13
C LYS A 35 -1.69 7.10 5.02
N GLN A 36 -0.94 6.40 5.87
CA GLN A 36 0.54 6.37 5.80
C GLN A 36 1.01 5.86 4.44
N GLN A 37 0.48 4.72 3.98
CA GLN A 37 0.83 4.13 2.69
C GLN A 37 0.50 5.06 1.51
N ILE A 38 -0.65 5.73 1.56
CA ILE A 38 -1.04 6.73 0.55
C ILE A 38 -0.01 7.86 0.49
N LEU A 39 0.41 8.40 1.64
CA LEU A 39 1.39 9.49 1.71
C LEU A 39 2.79 9.04 1.31
N GLU A 40 3.21 7.82 1.66
CA GLU A 40 4.49 7.23 1.24
C GLU A 40 4.62 7.11 -0.29
N SER A 41 3.50 7.03 -1.02
CA SER A 41 3.52 6.99 -2.49
C SER A 41 4.06 8.27 -3.14
N GLN A 42 4.16 9.37 -2.37
CA GLN A 42 4.57 10.72 -2.81
C GLN A 42 3.72 11.31 -3.95
N ALA A 43 2.63 10.65 -4.33
CA ALA A 43 1.72 11.07 -5.39
C ALA A 43 0.28 11.12 -4.86
N ALA A 44 0.10 11.66 -3.66
CA ALA A 44 -1.19 11.71 -3.00
C ALA A 44 -1.49 13.06 -2.35
N PHE A 45 -2.79 13.34 -2.25
CA PHE A 45 -3.37 14.52 -1.62
C PHE A 45 -4.45 14.05 -0.65
N CYS A 46 -4.16 14.10 0.65
CA CYS A 46 -5.09 13.68 1.69
C CYS A 46 -5.92 14.86 2.20
N VAL A 47 -7.25 14.72 2.20
CA VAL A 47 -8.19 15.71 2.71
C VAL A 47 -9.08 15.09 3.81
N PRO A 48 -9.54 15.87 4.81
CA PRO A 48 -10.47 15.35 5.82
C PRO A 48 -11.81 14.94 5.21
N LEU A 49 -12.39 13.82 5.67
CA LEU A 49 -13.62 13.21 5.13
C LEU A 49 -14.80 14.16 4.94
N LEU A 50 -15.02 15.08 5.89
CA LEU A 50 -16.21 15.94 5.92
C LEU A 50 -15.90 17.40 5.57
N ASP A 51 -14.67 17.72 5.18
CA ASP A 51 -14.27 19.09 4.85
C ASP A 51 -14.49 19.39 3.36
N VAL A 52 -15.70 19.83 3.02
CA VAL A 52 -16.10 20.14 1.64
C VAL A 52 -15.19 21.20 1.02
N ALA A 53 -14.79 22.22 1.77
CA ALA A 53 -13.94 23.31 1.27
C ALA A 53 -12.53 22.80 0.93
N ALA A 54 -11.98 21.88 1.75
CA ALA A 54 -10.70 21.24 1.46
C ALA A 54 -10.77 20.36 0.20
N HIS A 55 -11.87 19.64 -0.01
CA HIS A 55 -12.08 18.85 -1.24
C HIS A 55 -12.10 19.74 -2.48
N GLU A 56 -12.90 20.82 -2.46
CA GLU A 56 -12.99 21.76 -3.57
C GLU A 56 -11.62 22.37 -3.89
N THR A 57 -10.93 22.88 -2.87
CA THR A 57 -9.60 23.49 -3.02
C THR A 57 -8.59 22.51 -3.63
N THR A 58 -8.60 21.26 -3.16
CA THR A 58 -7.68 20.21 -3.64
C THR A 58 -8.00 19.79 -5.07
N LEU A 59 -9.28 19.67 -5.43
CA LEU A 59 -9.70 19.37 -6.80
C LEU A 59 -9.29 20.47 -7.78
N LEU A 60 -9.48 21.74 -7.41
CA LEU A 60 -9.03 22.87 -8.21
C LEU A 60 -7.50 22.90 -8.36
N HIS A 61 -6.77 22.54 -7.31
CA HIS A 61 -5.31 22.43 -7.38
C HIS A 61 -4.87 21.30 -8.32
N LEU A 62 -5.50 20.12 -8.23
CA LEU A 62 -5.24 18.98 -9.11
C LEU A 62 -5.55 19.32 -10.57
N LEU A 63 -6.62 20.07 -10.85
CA LEU A 63 -6.93 20.54 -12.19
C LEU A 63 -5.82 21.43 -12.75
N LYS A 64 -5.29 22.37 -11.94
CA LYS A 64 -4.15 23.21 -12.35
C LYS A 64 -2.90 22.39 -12.64
N LEU A 65 -2.59 21.38 -11.82
CA LEU A 65 -1.44 20.48 -12.06
C LEU A 65 -1.65 19.62 -13.32
N HIS A 66 -2.88 19.18 -13.57
CA HIS A 66 -3.25 18.47 -14.79
C HIS A 66 -2.99 19.33 -16.02
N ASP A 67 -3.50 20.56 -16.03
CA ASP A 67 -3.36 21.49 -17.16
C ASP A 67 -1.90 21.89 -17.40
N ALA A 68 -1.10 21.93 -16.34
CA ALA A 68 0.34 22.16 -16.43
C ALA A 68 1.16 20.90 -16.80
N GLY A 69 0.55 19.71 -16.82
CA GLY A 69 1.23 18.44 -17.06
C GLY A 69 2.17 18.00 -15.92
N THR A 70 1.98 18.53 -14.71
CA THR A 70 2.87 18.34 -13.55
C THR A 70 2.24 17.51 -12.43
N LEU A 71 1.20 16.74 -12.73
CA LEU A 71 0.62 15.81 -11.76
C LEU A 71 1.68 14.82 -11.26
N PRO A 72 1.81 14.62 -9.93
CA PRO A 72 2.72 13.63 -9.41
C PRO A 72 2.25 12.23 -9.81
N ARG A 73 3.20 11.32 -9.95
CA ARG A 73 2.93 9.93 -10.35
C ARG A 73 3.51 9.00 -9.30
N VAL A 74 2.75 7.95 -8.99
CA VAL A 74 3.25 6.87 -8.15
C VAL A 74 4.39 6.20 -8.92
N SER A 75 5.55 6.02 -8.27
CA SER A 75 6.70 5.37 -8.90
C SER A 75 6.44 3.87 -9.09
N SER A 76 7.02 3.28 -10.13
CA SER A 76 6.97 1.83 -10.33
C SER A 76 7.60 1.08 -9.16
N GLU A 77 8.72 1.59 -8.64
CA GLU A 77 9.39 1.04 -7.45
C GLU A 77 8.45 0.96 -6.24
N PHE A 78 7.66 2.01 -5.99
CA PHE A 78 6.68 2.00 -4.92
C PHE A 78 5.56 1.00 -5.18
N ALA A 79 4.99 1.01 -6.39
CA ALA A 79 3.88 0.11 -6.76
C ALA A 79 4.28 -1.38 -6.71
N GLU A 80 5.51 -1.71 -7.12
CA GLU A 80 6.05 -3.08 -7.10
C GLU A 80 6.15 -3.68 -5.70
N ARG A 81 6.14 -2.88 -4.62
CA ARG A 81 6.04 -3.36 -3.23
C ARG A 81 4.75 -4.15 -2.97
N PHE A 82 3.72 -3.92 -3.78
CA PHE A 82 2.38 -4.51 -3.62
C PHE A 82 2.05 -5.54 -4.71
N GLU A 83 3.02 -5.89 -5.55
CA GLU A 83 2.80 -6.82 -6.65
C GLU A 83 2.59 -8.24 -6.11
N ARG A 84 1.51 -8.88 -6.57
CA ARG A 84 1.02 -10.13 -6.01
C ARG A 84 2.01 -11.28 -6.21
N LEU A 85 2.62 -11.41 -7.40
CA LEU A 85 3.57 -12.50 -7.66
C LEU A 85 4.80 -12.37 -6.76
N LYS A 86 5.33 -11.16 -6.59
CA LYS A 86 6.46 -10.85 -5.71
C LYS A 86 6.13 -11.19 -4.25
N LEU A 87 5.03 -10.66 -3.72
CA LEU A 87 4.61 -10.90 -2.33
C LEU A 87 4.32 -12.39 -2.07
N THR A 88 3.70 -13.08 -3.03
CA THR A 88 3.45 -14.52 -2.92
C THR A 88 4.76 -15.31 -2.89
N GLY A 89 5.74 -14.92 -3.70
CA GLY A 89 7.08 -15.52 -3.68
C GLY A 89 7.84 -15.25 -2.39
N GLU A 90 7.71 -14.06 -1.81
CA GLU A 90 8.27 -13.72 -0.49
C GLU A 90 7.64 -14.56 0.63
N LEU A 91 6.31 -14.69 0.62
CA LEU A 91 5.59 -15.54 1.55
C LEU A 91 6.03 -17.00 1.46
N ALA A 92 6.14 -17.55 0.24
CA ALA A 92 6.59 -18.92 0.03
C ALA A 92 7.99 -19.16 0.63
N ARG A 93 8.94 -18.25 0.40
CA ARG A 93 10.30 -18.33 0.99
C ARG A 93 10.28 -18.30 2.51
N GLN A 94 9.44 -17.48 3.13
CA GLN A 94 9.31 -17.43 4.58
C GLN A 94 8.75 -18.74 5.14
N LEU A 95 7.74 -19.32 4.49
CA LEU A 95 7.17 -20.61 4.87
C LEU A 95 8.19 -21.75 4.73
N GLU A 96 8.92 -21.81 3.62
CA GLU A 96 10.01 -22.78 3.40
C GLU A 96 11.07 -22.68 4.50
N SER A 97 11.52 -21.47 4.83
CA SER A 97 12.51 -21.24 5.89
C SER A 97 12.06 -21.73 7.26
N MET A 98 10.76 -21.58 7.59
CA MET A 98 10.22 -22.07 8.86
C MET A 98 10.12 -23.60 8.88
N MET A 99 9.72 -24.21 7.76
CA MET A 99 9.63 -25.67 7.63
C MET A 99 10.99 -26.36 7.75
N ASP A 100 12.05 -25.77 7.18
CA ASP A 100 13.41 -26.30 7.30
C ASP A 100 13.94 -26.19 8.73
N PHE A 101 13.59 -25.11 9.45
CA PHE A 101 13.92 -24.94 10.86
C PHE A 101 13.29 -26.04 11.73
N ASP A 102 11.99 -26.27 11.58
CA ASP A 102 11.26 -27.31 12.33
C ASP A 102 11.83 -28.70 12.06
N ARG A 103 12.20 -28.99 10.80
CA ARG A 103 12.82 -30.26 10.45
C ARG A 103 14.18 -30.43 11.12
N GLY A 104 14.99 -29.38 11.21
CA GLY A 104 16.27 -29.38 11.91
C GLY A 104 16.14 -29.63 13.42
N GLU A 105 15.15 -28.99 14.06
CA GLU A 105 14.85 -29.20 15.48
C GLU A 105 14.36 -30.62 15.78
N ILE A 106 13.47 -31.18 14.94
CA ILE A 106 12.98 -32.55 15.08
C ILE A 106 14.13 -33.57 15.01
N ILE A 107 15.07 -33.38 14.07
CA ILE A 107 16.22 -34.28 13.92
C ILE A 107 17.11 -34.24 15.18
N ARG A 108 17.40 -33.05 15.71
CA ARG A 108 18.21 -32.88 16.94
C ARG A 108 17.58 -33.54 18.15
N VAL A 109 16.25 -33.46 18.30
CA VAL A 109 15.53 -34.12 19.40
C VAL A 109 15.63 -35.65 19.30
N GLN A 110 15.56 -36.21 18.08
CA GLN A 110 15.71 -37.66 17.88
C GLN A 110 17.14 -38.16 18.14
N GLU A 111 18.16 -37.37 17.80
CA GLU A 111 19.57 -37.70 18.08
C GLU A 111 19.87 -37.70 19.58
N ASN A 112 19.32 -36.75 20.34
CA ASN A 112 19.53 -36.65 21.80
C ASN A 112 18.72 -37.68 22.61
N ALA A 113 17.71 -38.32 22.01
CA ALA A 113 16.87 -39.34 22.65
C ALA A 113 17.39 -40.78 22.45
N ARG A 114 18.52 -40.95 21.75
CA ARG A 114 19.24 -42.23 21.57
C ARG A 114 20.50 -42.29 22.42
#